data_AF-A0A6S6R949-F1
#
_entry.id   AF-A0A6S6R949-F1
#
_cell.length_a   1.000
_cell.length_b   1.000
_cell.length_c   1.000
_cell.angle_alpha   90.00
_cell.angle_beta   90.00
_cell.angle_gamma   90.00
#
_symmetry.space_group_name_H-M   'P 1'
#
loop_
_entity.id
_entity.type
_entity.pdbx_description
1 polymer ?
#
loop_
_entity_poly.entity_id
_entity_poly.type
_entity_poly.pdbx_seq_one_letter_code
_entity_poly.pdbx_strand_id
1 'polypeptide(L)'
;MPDGKIDNQLNLALDVSEQTREKTLDLNVGYQPVTRTWELIVKYSGNIARIAEELDLIVVPLQNEYAIITIREDLIDRLSDYQEVEFIEKPKRMFYEVNQGRTASCINPLQTSQFNLFGRGVIVGVIDSGIDYSHPDFRNEDGTTRILDLWDQTIPGNPPPGYAIGTLYTREQINEALALPNSMERQTLIPSTDLSGHGTHVPCPNTKNQNLQ
;
A
#
# COMPACT_ATOMS: atom_id res chain seq x y z
N MET A 1 7.56 -2.70 34.06
CA MET A 1 7.64 -1.26 33.69
C MET A 1 7.35 -1.23 32.21
N PRO A 2 6.46 -0.36 31.70
CA PRO A 2 6.34 -0.21 30.26
C PRO A 2 7.72 0.13 29.73
N ASP A 3 8.23 -0.72 28.83
CA ASP A 3 9.54 -0.52 28.25
C ASP A 3 9.46 0.78 27.44
N GLY A 4 10.37 1.72 27.69
CA GLY A 4 10.32 3.06 27.10
C GLY A 4 10.45 3.07 25.57
N LYS A 5 10.69 1.90 24.99
CA LYS A 5 10.81 1.63 23.56
C LYS A 5 9.47 1.29 22.90
N ILE A 6 8.46 0.85 23.65
CA ILE A 6 7.16 0.45 23.08
C ILE A 6 6.21 1.64 23.11
N ASP A 7 5.61 1.96 21.95
CA ASP A 7 4.61 3.02 21.83
C ASP A 7 3.42 2.80 22.78
N ASN A 8 2.85 3.88 23.30
CA ASN A 8 1.75 3.83 24.26
C ASN A 8 0.48 3.18 23.70
N GLN A 9 0.17 3.36 22.41
CA GLN A 9 -0.99 2.72 21.82
C GLN A 9 -0.78 1.22 21.64
N LEU A 10 0.46 0.80 21.34
CA LEU A 10 0.82 -0.60 21.30
C LEU A 10 0.75 -1.23 22.70
N ASN A 11 1.32 -0.59 23.73
CA ASN A 11 1.18 -1.03 25.12
C ASN A 11 -0.30 -1.19 25.51
N LEU A 12 -1.14 -0.19 25.19
CA LEU A 12 -2.57 -0.26 25.46
C LEU A 12 -3.24 -1.42 24.71
N ALA A 13 -2.84 -1.70 23.47
CA ALA A 13 -3.36 -2.83 22.72
C ALA A 13 -2.95 -4.17 23.33
N LEU A 14 -1.70 -4.32 23.80
CA LEU A 14 -1.21 -5.54 24.44
C LEU A 14 -1.84 -5.77 25.83
N ASP A 15 -2.17 -4.70 26.56
CA ASP A 15 -2.73 -4.77 27.91
C ASP A 15 -4.23 -5.13 27.96
N VAL A 16 -4.97 -4.91 26.87
CA VAL A 16 -6.41 -5.21 26.80
C VAL A 16 -6.69 -6.53 26.08
N SER A 17 -7.77 -7.20 26.47
CA SER A 17 -8.23 -8.41 25.78
C SER A 17 -8.55 -8.13 24.30
N GLU A 18 -8.36 -9.12 23.43
CA GLU A 18 -8.72 -9.07 22.01
C GLU A 18 -10.18 -8.62 21.77
N GLN A 19 -11.14 -9.15 22.53
CA GLN A 19 -12.56 -8.74 22.47
C GLN A 19 -12.79 -7.25 22.76
N THR A 20 -11.87 -6.63 23.50
CA THR A 20 -11.91 -5.19 23.81
C THR A 20 -11.23 -4.40 22.69
N ARG A 21 -10.11 -4.88 22.13
CA ARG A 21 -9.49 -4.27 20.95
C ARG A 21 -10.44 -4.20 19.77
N GLU A 22 -11.19 -5.28 19.52
CA GLU A 22 -12.18 -5.41 18.44
C GLU A 22 -13.30 -4.37 18.50
N LYS A 23 -13.59 -3.82 19.69
CA LYS A 23 -14.58 -2.73 19.86
C LYS A 23 -14.05 -1.38 19.38
N THR A 24 -12.80 -1.31 18.96
CA THR A 24 -12.16 -0.08 18.49
C THR A 24 -11.72 -0.22 17.04
N LEU A 25 -11.63 0.92 16.35
CA LEU A 25 -11.14 0.98 14.98
C LEU A 25 -9.61 1.06 14.89
N ASP A 26 -8.91 1.19 16.02
CA ASP A 26 -7.49 1.55 16.08
C ASP A 26 -6.61 0.50 16.81
N LEU A 27 -7.11 -0.16 17.86
CA LEU A 27 -6.27 -1.05 18.67
C LEU A 27 -5.92 -2.37 17.99
N ASN A 28 -6.63 -2.80 16.95
CA ASN A 28 -6.29 -4.00 16.17
C ASN A 28 -5.52 -3.69 14.87
N VAL A 29 -5.12 -2.43 14.65
CA VAL A 29 -4.39 -2.06 13.44
C VAL A 29 -3.00 -2.72 13.47
N GLY A 30 -2.73 -3.57 12.47
CA GLY A 30 -1.51 -4.37 12.38
C GLY A 30 -1.61 -5.77 13.02
N TYR A 31 -2.71 -6.11 13.71
CA TYR A 31 -2.86 -7.42 14.34
C TYR A 31 -3.58 -8.43 13.44
N GLN A 32 -3.01 -9.64 13.31
CA GLN A 32 -3.62 -10.78 12.61
C GLN A 32 -4.08 -11.84 13.63
N PRO A 33 -5.40 -11.99 13.88
CA PRO A 33 -5.93 -12.87 14.93
C PRO A 33 -5.67 -14.36 14.68
N VAL A 34 -5.62 -14.81 13.42
CA VAL A 34 -5.43 -16.23 13.08
C VAL A 34 -4.05 -16.72 13.48
N THR A 35 -3.02 -15.93 13.17
CA THR A 35 -1.61 -16.25 13.44
C THR A 35 -1.12 -15.66 14.75
N ARG A 36 -1.90 -14.79 15.41
CA ARG A 36 -1.53 -14.02 16.59
C ARG A 36 -0.23 -13.23 16.40
N THR A 37 -0.09 -12.65 15.22
CA THR A 37 1.07 -11.86 14.83
C THR A 37 0.71 -10.40 14.70
N TRP A 38 1.68 -9.55 15.00
CA TRP A 38 1.63 -8.11 14.81
C TRP A 38 2.56 -7.70 13.69
N GLU A 39 2.04 -6.90 12.77
CA GLU A 39 2.84 -6.02 11.93
C GLU A 39 3.17 -4.76 12.72
N LEU A 40 4.46 -4.47 12.90
CA LEU A 40 4.97 -3.35 13.69
C LEU A 40 6.03 -2.58 12.89
N ILE A 41 6.13 -1.29 13.17
CA ILE A 41 7.20 -0.43 12.68
C ILE A 41 8.26 -0.36 13.78
N VAL A 42 9.49 -0.71 13.45
CA VAL A 42 10.63 -0.70 14.38
C VAL A 42 11.69 0.27 13.89
N LYS A 43 12.15 1.12 14.80
CA LYS A 43 13.41 1.86 14.65
C LYS A 43 14.52 1.06 15.30
N TYR A 44 15.58 0.79 14.56
CA TYR A 44 16.70 0.00 15.03
C TYR A 44 18.04 0.67 14.72
N SER A 45 19.12 0.12 15.25
CA SER A 45 20.49 0.49 14.90
C SER A 45 21.30 -0.75 14.55
N GLY A 46 22.27 -0.61 13.66
CA GLY A 46 23.10 -1.73 13.23
C GLY A 46 22.36 -2.74 12.35
N ASN A 47 22.53 -4.04 12.61
CA ASN A 47 22.04 -5.10 11.72
C ASN A 47 20.87 -5.87 12.36
N ILE A 48 19.65 -5.60 11.88
CA ILE A 48 18.41 -6.27 12.32
C ILE A 48 18.34 -7.75 11.92
N ALA A 49 19.12 -8.21 10.94
CA ALA A 49 19.05 -9.59 10.43
C ALA A 49 19.31 -10.64 11.52
N ARG A 50 20.21 -10.34 12.47
CA ARG A 50 20.49 -11.25 13.60
C ARG A 50 19.24 -11.46 14.47
N ILE A 51 18.52 -10.38 14.75
CA ILE A 51 17.29 -10.41 15.55
C ILE A 51 16.18 -11.10 14.78
N ALA A 52 16.13 -10.85 13.46
CA ALA A 52 15.19 -11.51 12.56
C ALA A 52 15.34 -13.03 12.58
N GLU A 53 16.57 -13.54 12.51
CA GLU A 53 16.84 -14.98 12.58
C GLU A 53 16.52 -15.56 13.97
N GLU A 54 16.87 -14.86 15.04
CA GLU A 54 16.70 -15.37 16.41
C GLU A 54 15.22 -15.42 16.87
N LEU A 55 14.43 -14.44 16.44
CA LEU A 55 13.02 -14.32 16.80
C LEU A 55 12.06 -14.79 15.69
N ASP A 56 12.59 -15.31 14.58
CA ASP A 56 11.83 -15.75 13.41
C ASP A 56 10.92 -14.63 12.86
N LEU A 57 11.51 -13.43 12.67
CA LEU A 57 10.81 -12.25 12.18
C LEU A 57 10.79 -12.22 10.66
N ILE A 58 9.65 -11.84 10.09
CA ILE A 58 9.61 -11.33 8.72
C ILE A 58 9.99 -9.85 8.79
N VAL A 59 11.03 -9.42 8.07
CA VAL A 59 11.53 -8.04 8.08
C VAL A 59 11.50 -7.45 6.68
N VAL A 60 10.82 -6.31 6.55
CA VAL A 60 10.83 -5.45 5.37
C VAL A 60 11.60 -4.18 5.73
N PRO A 61 12.88 -4.05 5.33
CA PRO A 61 13.69 -2.90 5.68
C PRO A 61 13.18 -1.63 4.97
N LEU A 62 13.14 -0.53 5.70
CA LEU A 62 12.85 0.81 5.21
C LEU A 62 14.13 1.68 5.26
N GLN A 63 14.04 2.90 4.73
CA GLN A 63 15.13 3.87 4.84
C GLN A 63 15.23 4.44 6.26
N ASN A 64 16.40 5.01 6.59
CA ASN A 64 16.68 5.67 7.87
C ASN A 64 16.53 4.75 9.10
N GLU A 65 16.96 3.48 8.96
CA GLU A 65 17.00 2.52 10.07
C GLU A 65 15.61 2.19 10.66
N TYR A 66 14.58 2.28 9.81
CA TYR A 66 13.26 1.76 10.09
C TYR A 66 13.07 0.41 9.39
N ALA A 67 12.21 -0.43 9.93
CA ALA A 67 11.73 -1.64 9.28
C ALA A 67 10.27 -1.90 9.66
N ILE A 68 9.53 -2.51 8.75
CA ILE A 68 8.27 -3.17 9.09
C ILE A 68 8.62 -4.61 9.45
N ILE A 69 8.17 -5.08 10.60
CA ILE A 69 8.36 -6.46 11.03
C ILE A 69 7.01 -7.15 11.22
N THR A 70 6.98 -8.46 10.96
CA THR A 70 5.90 -9.33 11.43
C THR A 70 6.45 -10.22 12.53
N ILE A 71 5.86 -10.12 13.72
CA ILE A 71 6.30 -10.81 14.94
C ILE A 71 5.11 -11.44 15.66
N ARG A 72 5.31 -12.56 16.36
CA ARG A 72 4.26 -13.10 17.24
C ARG A 72 4.07 -12.20 18.47
N GLU A 73 2.83 -12.07 18.95
CA GLU A 73 2.51 -11.22 20.10
C GLU A 73 3.35 -11.56 21.35
N ASP A 74 3.63 -12.86 21.59
CA ASP A 74 4.40 -13.34 22.74
C ASP A 74 5.90 -13.00 22.71
N LEU A 75 6.41 -12.49 21.58
CA LEU A 75 7.82 -12.16 21.39
C LEU A 75 8.08 -10.65 21.41
N ILE A 76 7.05 -9.81 21.52
CA ILE A 76 7.20 -8.34 21.48
C ILE A 76 8.02 -7.82 22.66
N ASP A 77 7.78 -8.34 23.88
CA ASP A 77 8.57 -7.97 25.06
C ASP A 77 10.04 -8.39 24.89
N ARG A 78 10.30 -9.57 24.32
CA ARG A 78 11.67 -10.02 24.04
C ARG A 78 12.35 -9.15 22.99
N LEU A 79 11.60 -8.63 22.01
CA LEU A 79 12.14 -7.74 20.98
C LEU A 79 12.62 -6.41 21.60
N SER A 80 11.90 -5.85 22.58
CA SER A 80 12.28 -4.58 23.20
C SER A 80 13.55 -4.67 24.06
N ASP A 81 13.87 -5.87 24.57
CA ASP A 81 15.10 -6.13 25.32
C ASP A 81 16.40 -5.98 24.49
N TYR A 82 16.32 -6.07 23.15
CA TYR A 82 17.50 -5.92 22.29
C TYR A 82 18.01 -4.48 22.28
N GLN A 83 19.33 -4.29 22.43
CA GLN A 83 19.93 -2.95 22.45
C GLN A 83 19.83 -2.26 21.09
N GLU A 84 19.85 -3.04 20.01
CA GLU A 84 19.70 -2.59 18.65
C GLU A 84 18.28 -2.04 18.37
N VAL A 85 17.27 -2.43 19.16
CA VAL A 85 15.91 -1.92 19.03
C VAL A 85 15.77 -0.63 19.82
N GLU A 86 15.49 0.46 19.11
CA GLU A 86 15.34 1.80 19.69
C GLU A 86 13.89 2.14 19.99
N PHE A 87 12.97 1.75 19.10
CA PHE A 87 11.54 2.08 19.24
C PHE A 87 10.66 1.09 18.46
N ILE A 88 9.47 0.80 18.99
CA ILE A 88 8.49 -0.13 18.43
C ILE A 88 7.11 0.57 18.41
N GLU A 89 6.50 0.63 17.24
CA GLU A 89 5.24 1.32 16.97
C GLU A 89 4.25 0.39 16.24
N LYS A 90 2.97 0.42 16.61
CA LYS A 90 1.92 -0.18 15.77
C LYS A 90 1.58 0.73 14.59
N PRO A 91 1.19 0.21 13.43
CA PRO A 91 0.73 1.03 12.33
C PRO A 91 -0.47 1.89 12.74
N LYS A 92 -0.56 3.07 12.13
CA LYS A 92 -1.67 4.01 12.32
C LYS A 92 -2.65 3.87 11.18
N ARG A 93 -3.94 3.83 11.50
CA ARG A 93 -4.99 3.77 10.48
C ARG A 93 -5.08 5.12 9.78
N MET A 94 -4.82 5.12 8.47
CA MET A 94 -5.09 6.28 7.61
C MET A 94 -6.56 6.23 7.20
N PHE A 95 -7.28 7.35 7.36
CA PHE A 95 -8.60 7.53 6.76
C PHE A 95 -8.44 8.25 5.43
N TYR A 96 -9.33 7.93 4.47
CA TYR A 96 -9.41 8.70 3.24
C TYR A 96 -9.87 10.12 3.58
N GLU A 97 -8.99 11.11 3.42
CA GLU A 97 -9.43 12.48 3.27
C GLU A 97 -10.03 12.60 1.87
N VAL A 98 -11.37 12.58 1.79
CA VAL A 98 -12.09 13.00 0.58
C VAL A 98 -11.77 14.47 0.38
N ASN A 99 -10.72 14.73 -0.40
CA ASN A 99 -10.46 16.05 -0.91
C ASN A 99 -11.66 16.44 -1.78
N GLN A 100 -12.40 17.47 -1.36
CA GLN A 100 -13.13 18.35 -2.27
C GLN A 100 -12.16 19.09 -3.22
N GLY A 101 -11.14 18.40 -3.74
CA GLY A 101 -10.07 18.96 -4.55
C GLY A 101 -10.59 19.51 -5.87
N ARG A 102 -11.75 19.03 -6.35
CA ARG A 102 -12.40 19.56 -7.56
C ARG A 102 -13.07 20.91 -7.34
N THR A 103 -13.51 21.24 -6.13
CA THR A 103 -14.15 22.53 -5.84
C THR A 103 -13.14 23.59 -5.41
N ALA A 104 -12.05 23.18 -4.74
CA ALA A 104 -10.99 24.09 -4.28
C ALA A 104 -9.88 24.33 -5.33
N SER A 105 -9.59 23.34 -6.18
CA SER A 105 -8.57 23.49 -7.23
C SER A 105 -9.24 23.98 -8.50
N CYS A 106 -9.22 25.30 -8.72
CA CYS A 106 -9.54 25.93 -9.99
C CYS A 106 -8.53 25.50 -11.09
N ILE A 107 -8.48 24.21 -11.46
CA ILE A 107 -7.59 23.62 -12.47
C ILE A 107 -7.99 24.03 -13.91
N ASN A 108 -9.08 24.78 -14.08
CA ASN A 108 -9.58 25.19 -15.40
C ASN A 108 -8.87 26.40 -16.05
N PRO A 109 -7.63 26.78 -15.69
CA PRO A 109 -6.77 27.35 -16.73
C PRO A 109 -5.29 26.98 -16.57
N LEU A 110 -4.92 25.71 -16.69
CA LEU A 110 -3.51 25.33 -16.96
C LEU A 110 -3.31 24.51 -18.26
N GLN A 111 -4.38 24.26 -19.02
CA GLN A 111 -4.28 23.83 -20.42
C GLN A 111 -4.43 25.03 -21.36
N THR A 112 -3.68 26.11 -21.12
CA THR A 112 -3.41 27.04 -22.22
C THR A 112 -2.48 26.32 -23.18
N SER A 113 -2.89 26.19 -24.44
CA SER A 113 -2.22 25.51 -25.56
C SER A 113 -0.81 26.00 -25.88
N GLN A 114 -0.21 26.84 -25.02
CA GLN A 114 1.05 27.51 -25.23
C GLN A 114 2.27 26.69 -24.78
N PHE A 115 2.09 25.64 -23.96
CA PHE A 115 3.23 24.93 -23.36
C PHE A 115 3.35 23.42 -23.65
N ASN A 116 2.41 22.77 -24.36
CA ASN A 116 2.50 21.34 -24.72
C ASN A 116 2.96 20.42 -23.56
N LEU A 117 2.50 20.69 -22.33
CA LEU A 117 2.90 19.96 -21.14
C LEU A 117 2.06 18.69 -21.00
N PHE A 118 2.43 17.64 -21.73
CA PHE A 118 1.77 16.33 -21.69
C PHE A 118 2.31 15.40 -20.57
N GLY A 119 3.24 15.88 -19.74
CA GLY A 119 3.89 15.06 -18.71
C GLY A 119 4.83 13.98 -19.26
N ARG A 120 5.29 14.10 -20.52
CA ARG A 120 6.22 13.13 -21.12
C ARG A 120 7.52 13.06 -20.31
N GLY A 121 7.85 11.87 -19.83
CA GLY A 121 9.03 11.62 -18.96
C GLY A 121 8.74 11.71 -17.46
N VAL A 122 7.51 11.98 -17.05
CA VAL A 122 7.08 12.00 -15.64
C VAL A 122 6.44 10.66 -15.26
N ILE A 123 6.84 10.10 -14.13
CA ILE A 123 6.20 8.93 -13.51
C ILE A 123 5.34 9.43 -12.35
N VAL A 124 4.10 8.96 -12.29
CA VAL A 124 3.16 9.26 -11.19
C VAL A 124 2.91 7.96 -10.42
N GLY A 125 3.22 7.98 -9.13
CA GLY A 125 2.85 6.90 -8.21
C GLY A 125 1.52 7.21 -7.54
N VAL A 126 0.60 6.25 -7.55
CA VAL A 126 -0.71 6.34 -6.87
C VAL A 126 -0.79 5.22 -5.86
N ILE A 127 -1.03 5.56 -4.59
CA ILE A 127 -1.23 4.61 -3.50
C ILE A 127 -2.67 4.77 -3.04
N ASP A 128 -3.53 3.85 -3.43
CA ASP A 128 -4.97 3.89 -3.18
C ASP A 128 -5.53 2.46 -3.16
N SER A 129 -6.86 2.28 -3.17
CA SER A 129 -7.56 0.99 -3.08
C SER A 129 -7.38 0.05 -4.27
N GLY A 130 -6.65 0.47 -5.31
CA GLY A 130 -6.45 -0.27 -6.55
C GLY A 130 -6.70 0.59 -7.78
N ILE A 131 -6.71 -0.04 -8.96
CA ILE A 131 -7.03 0.63 -10.23
C ILE A 131 -7.69 -0.37 -11.18
N ASP A 132 -8.74 0.04 -11.88
CA ASP A 132 -9.22 -0.71 -13.04
C ASP A 132 -8.27 -0.52 -14.22
N TYR A 133 -7.29 -1.42 -14.35
CA TYR A 133 -6.32 -1.40 -15.44
C TYR A 133 -6.94 -1.59 -16.83
N SER A 134 -8.20 -2.05 -16.92
CA SER A 134 -8.91 -2.25 -18.18
C SER A 134 -9.65 -1.01 -18.69
N HIS A 135 -9.72 0.05 -17.86
CA HIS A 135 -10.41 1.28 -18.20
C HIS A 135 -9.74 1.99 -19.41
N PRO A 136 -10.50 2.48 -20.40
CA PRO A 136 -9.95 3.11 -21.61
C PRO A 136 -8.97 4.26 -21.35
N ASP A 137 -9.18 5.06 -20.29
CA ASP A 137 -8.31 6.19 -19.96
C ASP A 137 -6.88 5.79 -19.56
N PHE A 138 -6.69 4.55 -19.12
CA PHE A 138 -5.37 3.98 -18.80
C PHE A 138 -4.78 3.20 -19.97
N ARG A 139 -5.36 3.33 -21.16
CA ARG A 139 -4.88 2.70 -22.39
C ARG A 139 -4.38 3.74 -23.38
N ASN A 140 -3.38 3.35 -24.16
CA ASN A 140 -2.90 4.09 -25.31
C ASN A 140 -3.82 3.83 -26.51
N GLU A 141 -3.67 4.64 -27.56
CA GLU A 141 -4.45 4.50 -28.80
C GLU A 141 -4.25 3.13 -29.49
N ASP A 142 -3.08 2.50 -29.30
CA ASP A 142 -2.77 1.16 -29.80
C ASP A 142 -3.37 0.03 -28.94
N GLY A 143 -4.07 0.37 -27.86
CA GLY A 143 -4.71 -0.56 -26.94
C GLY A 143 -3.83 -1.06 -25.79
N THR A 144 -2.53 -0.74 -25.77
CA THR A 144 -1.61 -1.07 -24.67
C THR A 144 -1.86 -0.21 -23.42
N THR A 145 -1.36 -0.61 -22.26
CA THR A 145 -1.53 0.13 -21.01
C THR A 145 -0.55 1.30 -20.83
N ARG A 146 -1.01 2.35 -20.17
CA ARG A 146 -0.21 3.47 -19.66
C ARG A 146 0.43 3.17 -18.31
N ILE A 147 -0.05 2.14 -17.62
CA ILE A 147 0.43 1.70 -16.31
C ILE A 147 1.82 1.06 -16.50
N LEU A 148 2.79 1.50 -15.69
CA LEU A 148 4.14 0.95 -15.67
C LEU A 148 4.20 -0.35 -14.88
N ASP A 149 3.72 -0.27 -13.64
CA ASP A 149 3.73 -1.34 -12.66
C ASP A 149 2.46 -1.23 -11.79
N LEU A 150 1.89 -2.37 -11.43
CA LEU A 150 0.76 -2.49 -10.51
C LEU A 150 1.14 -3.45 -9.40
N TRP A 151 1.29 -2.96 -8.17
CA TRP A 151 1.53 -3.81 -7.01
C TRP A 151 0.27 -3.88 -6.16
N ASP A 152 -0.35 -5.06 -6.12
CA ASP A 152 -1.49 -5.34 -5.27
C ASP A 152 -1.04 -6.09 -4.02
N GLN A 153 -1.08 -5.43 -2.87
CA GLN A 153 -0.64 -5.99 -1.59
C GLN A 153 -1.59 -7.05 -1.02
N THR A 154 -2.81 -7.15 -1.56
CA THR A 154 -3.83 -8.11 -1.08
C THR A 154 -3.73 -9.47 -1.76
N ILE A 155 -3.04 -9.55 -2.91
CA ILE A 155 -2.91 -10.78 -3.69
C ILE A 155 -1.60 -11.49 -3.31
N PRO A 156 -1.64 -12.64 -2.63
CA PRO A 156 -0.44 -13.39 -2.30
C PRO A 156 0.23 -13.90 -3.57
N GLY A 157 1.57 -13.80 -3.65
CA GLY A 157 2.29 -14.28 -4.82
C GLY A 157 3.71 -13.74 -4.90
N ASN A 158 3.95 -12.93 -5.93
CA ASN A 158 5.27 -12.47 -6.34
C ASN A 158 5.48 -10.99 -5.97
N PRO A 159 5.89 -10.67 -4.73
CA PRO A 159 6.08 -9.29 -4.30
C PRO A 159 7.28 -8.65 -5.00
N PRO A 160 7.32 -7.31 -5.08
CA PRO A 160 8.51 -6.60 -5.55
C PRO A 160 9.74 -6.90 -4.67
N PRO A 161 10.97 -6.83 -5.24
CA PRO A 161 12.20 -7.07 -4.46
C PRO A 161 12.28 -6.22 -3.20
N GLY A 162 12.54 -6.87 -2.06
CA GLY A 162 12.60 -6.22 -0.74
C GLY A 162 11.27 -6.21 0.03
N TYR A 163 10.18 -6.67 -0.57
CA TYR A 163 8.86 -6.78 0.08
C TYR A 163 8.46 -8.24 0.27
N ALA A 164 7.64 -8.50 1.30
CA ALA A 164 7.22 -9.85 1.68
C ALA A 164 5.79 -10.21 1.25
N ILE A 165 4.98 -9.21 0.84
CA ILE A 165 3.55 -9.39 0.56
C ILE A 165 3.13 -8.79 -0.78
N GLY A 166 2.02 -9.32 -1.30
CA GLY A 166 1.42 -8.85 -2.53
C GLY A 166 2.00 -9.48 -3.79
N THR A 167 1.51 -9.01 -4.93
CA THR A 167 1.94 -9.42 -6.26
C THR A 167 2.16 -8.19 -7.13
N LEU A 168 3.35 -8.11 -7.74
CA LEU A 168 3.70 -7.10 -8.73
C LEU A 168 3.33 -7.60 -10.13
N TYR A 169 2.55 -6.79 -10.85
CA TYR A 169 2.24 -6.96 -12.26
C TYR A 169 2.96 -5.90 -13.08
N THR A 170 3.79 -6.34 -14.03
CA THR A 170 4.51 -5.43 -14.94
C THR A 170 3.61 -4.99 -16.10
N ARG A 171 4.01 -3.93 -16.80
CA ARG A 171 3.37 -3.49 -18.05
C ARG A 171 3.12 -4.64 -19.02
N GLU A 172 4.09 -5.53 -19.19
CA GLU A 172 4.01 -6.63 -20.15
C GLU A 172 2.88 -7.59 -19.77
N GLN A 173 2.80 -7.97 -18.49
CA GLN A 173 1.73 -8.83 -17.97
C GLN A 173 0.36 -8.14 -18.09
N ILE A 174 0.29 -6.83 -17.83
CA ILE A 174 -0.95 -6.06 -18.00
C ILE A 174 -1.38 -6.05 -19.47
N ASN A 175 -0.43 -5.86 -20.40
CA ASN A 175 -0.73 -5.91 -21.83
C ASN A 175 -1.18 -7.30 -22.30
N GLU A 176 -0.57 -8.36 -21.79
CA GLU A 176 -1.00 -9.74 -22.03
C GLU A 176 -2.43 -9.97 -21.55
N ALA A 177 -2.77 -9.48 -20.35
CA ALA A 177 -4.14 -9.50 -19.86
C ALA A 177 -5.07 -8.69 -20.79
N LEU A 178 -4.71 -7.46 -21.16
CA LEU A 178 -5.54 -6.62 -22.03
C LEU A 178 -5.77 -7.17 -23.44
N ALA A 179 -4.91 -8.08 -23.92
CA ALA A 179 -5.08 -8.77 -25.20
C ALA A 179 -6.21 -9.82 -25.16
N LEU A 180 -6.63 -10.24 -23.96
CA LEU A 180 -7.72 -11.21 -23.81
C LEU A 180 -9.09 -10.55 -24.02
N PRO A 181 -10.01 -11.23 -24.74
CA PRO A 181 -11.26 -10.61 -25.21
C PRO A 181 -12.31 -10.43 -24.12
N ASN A 182 -12.24 -11.18 -23.02
CA ASN A 182 -13.27 -11.16 -21.96
C ASN A 182 -12.69 -10.86 -20.58
N SER A 183 -13.50 -10.22 -19.74
CA SER A 183 -13.08 -9.77 -18.40
C SER A 183 -12.69 -10.91 -17.46
N MET A 184 -13.23 -12.11 -17.66
CA MET A 184 -13.02 -13.25 -16.77
C MET A 184 -11.62 -13.86 -16.98
N GLU A 185 -11.20 -13.99 -18.23
CA GLU A 185 -9.84 -14.41 -18.58
C GLU A 185 -8.81 -13.36 -18.13
N ARG A 186 -9.15 -12.06 -18.24
CA ARG A 186 -8.30 -10.98 -17.71
C ARG A 186 -8.09 -11.07 -16.21
N GLN A 187 -9.18 -11.29 -15.46
CA GLN A 187 -9.13 -11.48 -14.01
C GLN A 187 -8.43 -12.78 -13.59
N THR A 188 -8.32 -13.75 -14.49
CA THR A 188 -7.54 -14.97 -14.23
C THR A 188 -6.03 -14.68 -14.26
N LEU A 189 -5.57 -13.79 -15.15
CA LEU A 189 -4.16 -13.39 -15.20
C LEU A 189 -3.83 -12.30 -14.17
N ILE A 190 -4.70 -11.32 -14.01
CA ILE A 190 -4.54 -10.21 -13.06
C ILE A 190 -5.83 -10.07 -12.27
N PRO A 191 -5.97 -10.77 -11.12
CA PRO A 191 -7.14 -10.69 -10.26
C PRO A 191 -7.25 -9.38 -9.47
N SER A 192 -6.31 -8.44 -9.64
CA SER A 192 -6.36 -7.13 -8.99
C SER A 192 -7.58 -6.36 -9.46
N THR A 193 -8.41 -5.93 -8.51
CA THR A 193 -9.61 -5.16 -8.75
C THR A 193 -9.71 -4.03 -7.73
N ASP A 194 -10.09 -2.84 -8.18
CA ASP A 194 -10.42 -1.74 -7.28
C ASP A 194 -11.78 -2.02 -6.62
N LEU A 195 -11.75 -2.54 -5.39
CA LEU A 195 -12.95 -2.94 -4.65
C LEU A 195 -13.82 -1.75 -4.19
N SER A 196 -13.28 -0.53 -4.22
CA SER A 196 -13.98 0.66 -3.73
C SER A 196 -14.36 1.66 -4.83
N GLY A 197 -13.65 1.63 -5.97
CA GLY A 197 -13.81 2.58 -7.08
C GLY A 197 -13.10 3.92 -6.86
N HIS A 198 -12.52 4.16 -5.69
CA HIS A 198 -11.81 5.39 -5.35
C HIS A 198 -10.47 5.49 -6.09
N GLY A 199 -9.67 4.43 -6.06
CA GLY A 199 -8.37 4.39 -6.72
C GLY A 199 -8.44 4.48 -8.25
N THR A 200 -9.58 4.14 -8.87
CA THR A 200 -9.85 4.38 -10.30
C THR A 200 -10.21 5.84 -10.59
N HIS A 201 -10.79 6.57 -9.64
CA HIS A 201 -11.20 7.97 -9.81
C HIS A 201 -10.04 8.97 -9.62
N VAL A 202 -9.05 8.63 -8.77
CA VAL A 202 -7.89 9.49 -8.49
C VAL A 202 -6.99 9.75 -9.71
N PRO A 203 -6.68 8.76 -10.57
CA PRO A 203 -5.83 8.95 -11.74
C PRO A 203 -6.59 9.27 -13.04
N CYS A 204 -7.91 9.44 -13.04
CA CYS A 204 -8.68 9.82 -14.23
C CYS A 204 -8.80 11.36 -14.36
N PRO A 205 -7.95 12.04 -15.14
CA PRO A 205 -8.29 13.36 -15.63
C PRO A 205 -9.37 13.16 -16.70
N ASN A 206 -10.60 13.56 -16.42
CA ASN A 206 -11.67 13.63 -17.42
C ASN A 206 -11.21 14.48 -18.62
N THR A 207 -10.68 13.88 -19.67
CA THR A 207 -10.62 14.47 -21.01
C THR A 207 -11.92 14.14 -21.74
N LYS A 208 -13.06 14.57 -21.19
CA LYS A 208 -14.27 14.71 -22.00
C LYS A 208 -14.23 16.08 -22.65
N ASN A 209 -13.71 16.11 -23.88
CA ASN A 209 -14.06 17.13 -24.86
C ASN A 209 -15.59 17.17 -24.97
N GLN A 210 -16.23 18.12 -24.28
CA GLN A 210 -17.46 18.69 -24.78
C GLN A 210 -17.09 19.48 -26.02
N ASN A 211 -17.45 18.98 -27.19
CA ASN A 211 -17.74 19.81 -28.35
C ASN A 211 -18.63 19.06 -29.35
N LEU A 212 -19.87 19.54 -29.42
CA LEU A 212 -20.66 19.79 -30.64
C LEU A 212 -20.89 18.60 -31.60
N GLN A 213 -22.10 18.03 -31.58
CA GLN A 213 -23.29 18.51 -32.32
C GLN A 213 -24.57 18.08 -31.60
#